data_AF-A0A849Q9E8-F1
#
_entry.id   AF-A0A849Q9E8-F1
#
_cell.length_a   1.000
_cell.length_b   1.000
_cell.length_c   1.000
_cell.angle_alpha   90.00
_cell.angle_beta   90.00
_cell.angle_gamma   90.00
#
_symmetry.space_group_name_H-M   'P 1'
#
loop_
_entity.id
_entity.type
_entity.pdbx_description
1 polymer ?
#
loop_
_entity_poly.entity_id
_entity_poly.type
_entity_poly.pdbx_seq_one_letter_code
_entity_poly.pdbx_strand_id
1 'polypeptide(L)'
;MISGLLLNITICFAITLSSFAFAWVLARSEPEHGEKSKPALWALVMFWTLVGFTYLPTTIRMIAAYMQNYELDLMMYNLAAIPFAFVSVPLVYFIIYVIVGDKKVSGYVSFVFMVFGAAYLTFLYSNGVNSTVTEWASLFSVNSDIAINIYLMGLFVVPTAMILGLLLIILLQRVPKRLRYRTTLPLVAISFVFDFMLTDMITNIDVMQVFARLFVLIGTVQAFLAYFPPLTLQEKLGIQEYQYDFYEEDDETE
;
A
#
# COMPACT_ATOMS: atom_id res chain seq x y z
N MET A 1 21.23 11.32 -22.30
CA MET A 1 20.43 12.21 -21.41
C MET A 1 19.56 11.30 -20.58
N ILE A 2 19.56 11.44 -19.25
CA ILE A 2 18.89 10.48 -18.36
C ILE A 2 17.39 10.81 -18.22
N SER A 3 16.69 10.83 -19.35
CA SER A 3 15.26 11.16 -19.41
C SER A 3 14.40 10.11 -18.68
N GLY A 4 14.88 8.86 -18.61
CA GLY A 4 14.24 7.78 -17.86
C GLY A 4 14.19 8.06 -16.35
N LEU A 5 15.30 8.49 -15.73
CA LEU A 5 15.29 8.89 -14.31
C LEU A 5 14.38 10.09 -14.05
N LEU A 6 14.31 11.08 -14.94
CA LEU A 6 13.39 12.22 -14.76
C LEU A 6 11.92 11.78 -14.72
N LEU A 7 11.52 10.90 -15.64
CA LEU A 7 10.18 10.30 -15.61
C LEU A 7 9.93 9.57 -14.28
N ASN A 8 10.92 8.81 -13.82
CA ASN A 8 10.84 8.06 -12.56
C ASN A 8 10.69 8.97 -11.34
N ILE A 9 11.42 10.09 -11.30
CA ILE A 9 11.27 11.14 -10.29
C ILE A 9 9.84 11.66 -10.27
N THR A 10 9.28 12.01 -11.44
CA THR A 10 7.90 12.52 -11.54
C THR A 10 6.87 11.51 -11.04
N ILE A 11 7.01 10.23 -11.41
CA ILE A 11 6.10 9.17 -10.97
C ILE A 11 6.18 8.98 -9.46
N CYS A 12 7.38 8.83 -8.88
CA CYS A 12 7.56 8.67 -7.43
C CYS A 12 7.01 9.87 -6.65
N PHE A 13 7.22 11.09 -7.18
CA PHE A 13 6.69 12.30 -6.57
C PHE A 13 5.15 12.33 -6.60
N ALA A 14 4.53 11.92 -7.72
CA ALA A 14 3.08 11.80 -7.84
C ALA A 14 2.50 10.75 -6.87
N ILE A 15 3.15 9.59 -6.71
CA ILE A 15 2.75 8.58 -5.73
C ILE A 15 2.83 9.15 -4.31
N THR A 16 3.92 9.85 -4.00
CA THR A 16 4.13 10.47 -2.69
C THR A 16 3.01 11.44 -2.33
N LEU A 17 2.75 12.41 -3.22
CA LEU A 17 1.70 13.42 -3.00
C LEU A 17 0.30 12.79 -2.94
N SER A 18 -0.01 11.89 -3.88
CA SER A 18 -1.33 11.23 -3.91
C SER A 18 -1.58 10.39 -2.66
N SER A 19 -0.58 9.64 -2.19
CA SER A 19 -0.71 8.79 -0.99
C SER A 19 -0.91 9.62 0.27
N PHE A 20 -0.15 10.70 0.46
CA PHE A 20 -0.34 11.59 1.61
C PHE A 20 -1.64 12.38 1.54
N ALA A 21 -2.01 12.90 0.36
CA ALA A 21 -3.27 13.57 0.17
C ALA A 21 -4.44 12.63 0.48
N PHE A 22 -4.36 11.38 0.03
CA PHE A 22 -5.39 10.40 0.29
C PHE A 22 -5.49 10.01 1.78
N ALA A 23 -4.35 9.78 2.44
CA ALA A 23 -4.31 9.55 3.88
C ALA A 23 -4.91 10.72 4.68
N TRP A 24 -4.60 11.96 4.27
CA TRP A 24 -5.15 13.18 4.87
C TRP A 24 -6.67 13.28 4.72
N VAL A 25 -7.18 13.03 3.51
CA VAL A 25 -8.62 13.09 3.23
C VAL A 25 -9.36 12.01 4.01
N LEU A 26 -8.82 10.78 4.09
CA LEU A 26 -9.38 9.70 4.91
C LEU A 26 -9.41 10.08 6.40
N ALA A 27 -8.32 10.61 6.94
CA ALA A 27 -8.26 11.06 8.35
C ALA A 27 -9.29 12.16 8.64
N ARG A 28 -9.48 13.10 7.70
CA ARG A 28 -10.49 14.18 7.85
C ARG A 28 -11.92 13.66 7.84
N SER A 29 -12.19 12.51 7.20
CA SER A 29 -13.51 11.88 7.18
C SER A 29 -13.85 11.08 8.45
N GLU A 30 -12.95 11.01 9.44
CA GLU A 30 -13.18 10.33 10.72
C GLU A 30 -14.50 10.71 11.43
N PRO A 31 -14.92 11.99 11.51
CA PRO A 31 -16.15 12.37 12.20
C PRO A 31 -17.42 11.81 11.54
N GLU A 32 -17.34 11.45 10.26
CA GLU A 32 -18.44 10.91 9.46
C GLU A 32 -18.60 9.39 9.67
N HIS A 33 -17.67 8.74 10.39
CA HIS A 33 -17.62 7.30 10.60
C HIS A 33 -18.01 6.90 12.04
N GLY A 34 -18.86 5.87 12.16
CA GLY A 34 -19.23 5.30 13.46
C GLY A 34 -18.04 4.69 14.22
N GLU A 35 -18.13 4.64 15.56
CA GLU A 35 -17.06 4.14 16.45
C GLU A 35 -16.56 2.72 16.12
N LYS A 36 -17.42 1.88 15.52
CA LYS A 36 -17.09 0.53 15.07
C LYS A 36 -16.20 0.50 13.81
N SER A 37 -16.27 1.50 12.92
CA SER A 37 -15.48 1.53 11.67
C SER A 37 -14.17 2.30 11.79
N LYS A 38 -14.02 3.17 12.81
CA LYS A 38 -12.81 3.96 13.07
C LYS A 38 -11.48 3.17 13.07
N PRO A 39 -11.37 1.98 13.68
CA PRO A 39 -10.10 1.23 13.67
C PRO A 39 -9.67 0.80 12.27
N ALA A 40 -10.63 0.40 11.43
CA ALA A 40 -10.36 0.02 10.05
C ALA A 40 -9.92 1.25 9.23
N LEU A 41 -10.59 2.39 9.43
CA LEU A 41 -10.22 3.66 8.81
C LEU A 41 -8.80 4.08 9.17
N TRP A 42 -8.44 4.06 10.46
CA TRP A 42 -7.09 4.41 10.92
C TRP A 42 -6.02 3.46 10.38
N ALA A 43 -6.32 2.16 10.26
CA ALA A 43 -5.41 1.22 9.60
C ALA A 43 -5.16 1.60 8.13
N LEU A 44 -6.20 2.00 7.40
CA LEU A 44 -6.04 2.47 6.02
C LEU A 44 -5.26 3.79 5.94
N VAL A 45 -5.52 4.75 6.83
CA VAL A 45 -4.74 6.00 6.92
C VAL A 45 -3.26 5.67 7.14
N MET A 46 -2.96 4.74 8.05
CA MET A 46 -1.58 4.29 8.31
C MET A 46 -0.96 3.61 7.10
N PHE A 47 -1.70 2.76 6.39
CA PHE A 47 -1.24 2.11 5.16
C PHE A 47 -0.80 3.15 4.11
N TRP A 48 -1.67 4.10 3.75
CA TRP A 48 -1.36 5.13 2.75
C TRP A 48 -0.25 6.08 3.20
N THR A 49 -0.16 6.35 4.50
CA THR A 49 0.95 7.11 5.08
C THR A 49 2.28 6.38 4.89
N LEU A 50 2.33 5.07 5.13
CA LEU A 50 3.54 4.25 4.89
C LEU A 50 3.91 4.14 3.41
N VAL A 51 2.92 4.07 2.50
CA VAL A 51 3.17 4.15 1.05
C VAL A 51 3.83 5.50 0.72
N GLY A 52 3.27 6.61 1.21
CA GLY A 52 3.85 7.95 1.04
C GLY A 52 5.27 8.06 1.59
N PHE A 53 5.52 7.53 2.80
CA PHE A 53 6.85 7.50 3.40
C PHE A 53 7.83 6.56 2.71
N THR A 54 7.37 5.57 1.95
CA THR A 54 8.25 4.74 1.11
C THR A 54 8.65 5.48 -0.16
N TYR A 55 7.70 6.16 -0.81
CA TYR A 55 7.94 6.84 -2.08
C TYR A 55 8.60 8.22 -1.94
N LEU A 56 8.50 8.87 -0.78
CA LEU A 56 9.18 10.14 -0.52
C LEU A 56 10.71 9.99 -0.58
N PRO A 57 11.36 9.12 0.23
CA PRO A 57 12.79 8.83 0.08
C PRO A 57 13.11 8.27 -1.30
N THR A 58 12.23 7.45 -1.90
CA THR A 58 12.46 6.92 -3.26
C THR A 58 12.50 8.04 -4.32
N THR A 59 11.73 9.11 -4.15
CA THR A 59 11.80 10.30 -5.02
C THR A 59 13.15 10.98 -4.88
N ILE A 60 13.58 11.23 -3.64
CA ILE A 60 14.87 11.86 -3.33
C ILE A 60 16.01 10.98 -3.86
N ARG A 61 15.88 9.67 -3.73
CA ARG A 61 16.79 8.65 -4.24
C ARG A 61 17.00 8.76 -5.75
N MET A 62 15.91 8.88 -6.52
CA MET A 62 16.00 9.06 -7.98
C MET A 62 16.65 10.40 -8.35
N ILE A 63 16.40 11.47 -7.59
CA ILE A 63 17.08 12.77 -7.78
C ILE A 63 18.58 12.62 -7.49
N ALA A 64 18.95 11.90 -6.44
CA ALA A 64 20.34 11.64 -6.08
C ALA A 64 21.08 10.86 -7.17
N ALA A 65 20.45 9.80 -7.69
CA ALA A 65 20.96 9.02 -8.81
C ALA A 65 21.14 9.87 -10.07
N TYR A 66 20.19 10.76 -10.37
CA TYR A 66 20.29 11.71 -11.48
C TYR A 66 21.45 12.71 -11.30
N MET A 67 21.70 13.15 -10.07
CA MET A 67 22.83 14.02 -9.71
C MET A 67 24.16 13.27 -9.52
N GLN A 68 24.20 11.95 -9.74
CA GLN A 68 25.36 11.08 -9.51
C GLN A 68 25.86 11.09 -8.04
N ASN A 69 24.98 11.42 -7.09
CA ASN A 69 25.27 11.35 -5.66
C ASN A 69 24.86 9.98 -5.11
N TYR A 70 25.75 9.00 -5.25
CA TYR A 70 25.49 7.60 -4.88
C TYR A 70 25.37 7.37 -3.36
N GLU A 71 26.03 8.19 -2.54
CA GLU A 71 25.91 8.09 -1.08
C GLU A 71 24.49 8.45 -0.62
N LEU A 72 23.94 9.54 -1.16
CA LEU A 72 22.58 9.98 -0.85
C LEU A 72 21.54 9.01 -1.43
N ASP A 73 21.78 8.42 -2.60
CA ASP A 73 20.95 7.35 -3.18
C ASP A 73 20.85 6.16 -2.21
N LEU A 74 21.99 5.64 -1.72
CA LEU A 74 22.04 4.54 -0.76
C LEU A 74 21.35 4.88 0.57
N MET A 75 21.59 6.08 1.13
CA MET A 75 20.93 6.51 2.37
C MET A 75 19.41 6.56 2.22
N MET A 76 18.92 7.09 1.09
CA MET A 76 17.50 7.17 0.82
C MET A 76 16.87 5.80 0.53
N TYR A 77 17.61 4.86 -0.08
CA TYR A 77 17.17 3.47 -0.21
C TYR A 77 16.95 2.83 1.17
N ASN A 78 17.94 2.95 2.07
CA ASN A 78 17.84 2.39 3.42
C ASN A 78 16.69 3.05 4.20
N LEU A 79 16.45 4.34 4.01
CA LEU A 79 15.33 5.05 4.62
C LEU A 79 13.98 4.59 4.05
N ALA A 80 13.87 4.35 2.73
CA ALA A 80 12.65 3.83 2.10
C ALA A 80 12.32 2.39 2.57
N ALA A 81 13.34 1.58 2.85
CA ALA A 81 13.15 0.20 3.30
C ALA A 81 12.40 0.11 4.64
N ILE A 82 12.53 1.11 5.52
CA ILE A 82 11.87 1.14 6.84
C ILE A 82 10.33 1.13 6.70
N PRO A 83 9.69 2.15 6.11
CA PRO A 83 8.24 2.15 5.96
C PRO A 83 7.77 0.97 5.11
N PHE A 84 8.52 0.60 4.06
CA PHE A 84 8.23 -0.58 3.22
C PHE A 84 8.14 -1.89 4.01
N ALA A 85 9.02 -2.09 5.00
CA ALA A 85 9.01 -3.27 5.88
C ALA A 85 7.72 -3.40 6.71
N PHE A 86 7.04 -2.28 6.95
CA PHE A 86 5.86 -2.21 7.82
C PHE A 86 4.56 -1.99 7.06
N VAL A 87 4.56 -1.83 5.73
CA VAL A 87 3.34 -1.61 4.92
C VAL A 87 2.31 -2.72 5.13
N SER A 88 2.74 -3.97 5.33
CA SER A 88 1.85 -5.11 5.57
C SER A 88 1.15 -5.07 6.93
N VAL A 89 1.69 -4.37 7.93
CA VAL A 89 1.14 -4.32 9.29
C VAL A 89 -0.26 -3.71 9.34
N PRO A 90 -0.50 -2.46 8.87
CA PRO A 90 -1.84 -1.90 8.85
C PRO A 90 -2.79 -2.67 7.93
N LEU A 91 -2.27 -3.29 6.87
CA LEU A 91 -3.08 -4.07 5.94
C LEU A 91 -3.62 -5.34 6.58
N VAL A 92 -2.77 -6.08 7.29
CA VAL A 92 -3.20 -7.26 8.08
C VAL A 92 -4.15 -6.85 9.19
N TYR A 93 -3.89 -5.74 9.88
CA TYR A 93 -4.81 -5.21 10.89
C TYR A 93 -6.19 -4.98 10.30
N PHE A 94 -6.24 -4.26 9.18
CA PHE A 94 -7.49 -3.95 8.48
C PHE A 94 -8.26 -5.23 8.11
N ILE A 95 -7.60 -6.20 7.48
CA ILE A 95 -8.27 -7.42 7.01
C ILE A 95 -8.78 -8.28 8.18
N ILE A 96 -7.95 -8.51 9.21
CA ILE A 96 -8.38 -9.29 10.38
C ILE A 96 -9.51 -8.58 11.11
N TYR A 97 -9.45 -7.25 11.21
CA TYR A 97 -10.52 -6.47 11.85
C TYR A 97 -11.82 -6.57 11.07
N VAL A 98 -11.78 -6.53 9.74
CA VAL A 98 -12.97 -6.71 8.89
C VAL A 98 -13.56 -8.12 9.01
N ILE A 99 -12.73 -9.15 9.19
CA ILE A 99 -13.20 -10.55 9.30
C ILE A 99 -13.71 -10.87 10.71
N VAL A 100 -13.00 -10.42 11.75
CA VAL A 100 -13.24 -10.84 13.15
C VAL A 100 -14.02 -9.79 13.95
N GLY A 101 -13.89 -8.50 13.61
CA GLY A 101 -14.51 -7.39 14.35
C GLY A 101 -13.84 -7.03 15.67
N ASP A 102 -12.74 -7.70 16.05
CA ASP A 102 -12.04 -7.48 17.33
C ASP A 102 -10.71 -6.73 17.15
N LYS A 103 -10.58 -5.56 17.81
CA LYS A 103 -9.39 -4.71 17.80
C LYS A 103 -8.16 -5.40 18.42
N LYS A 104 -8.35 -6.23 19.46
CA LYS A 104 -7.28 -6.93 20.17
C LYS A 104 -6.70 -8.04 19.32
N VAL A 105 -7.55 -8.88 18.74
CA VAL A 105 -7.12 -9.98 17.84
C VAL A 105 -6.36 -9.40 16.65
N SER A 106 -6.92 -8.37 16.01
CA SER A 106 -6.28 -7.66 14.90
C SER A 106 -4.93 -7.07 15.29
N GLY A 107 -4.84 -6.49 16.50
CA GLY A 107 -3.60 -5.97 17.06
C GLY A 107 -2.53 -7.05 17.26
N TYR A 108 -2.88 -8.19 17.86
CA TYR A 108 -1.94 -9.29 18.10
C TYR A 108 -1.40 -9.88 16.79
N VAL A 109 -2.27 -10.13 15.81
CA VAL A 109 -1.83 -10.65 14.51
C VAL A 109 -0.92 -9.65 13.82
N SER A 110 -1.28 -8.36 13.82
CA SER A 110 -0.46 -7.30 13.19
C SER A 110 0.90 -7.12 13.89
N PHE A 111 0.96 -7.34 15.20
CA PHE A 111 2.22 -7.33 15.94
C PHE A 111 3.19 -8.42 15.46
N VAL A 112 2.69 -9.61 15.09
CA VAL A 112 3.53 -10.65 14.47
C VAL A 112 4.15 -10.16 13.17
N PHE A 113 3.38 -9.46 12.32
CA PHE A 113 3.91 -8.86 11.09
C PHE A 113 4.92 -7.75 11.36
N MET A 114 4.73 -6.97 12.44
CA MET A 114 5.73 -5.99 12.86
C MET A 114 7.06 -6.67 13.23
N VAL A 115 7.03 -7.82 13.92
CA VAL A 115 8.24 -8.59 14.25
C VAL A 115 8.92 -9.10 12.97
N PHE A 116 8.17 -9.61 12.00
CA PHE A 116 8.73 -10.00 10.70
C PHE A 116 9.33 -8.80 9.94
N GLY A 117 8.72 -7.62 10.01
CA GLY A 117 9.26 -6.38 9.44
C GLY A 117 10.58 -5.97 10.08
N ALA A 118 10.68 -6.04 11.40
CA ALA A 118 11.92 -5.78 12.13
C ALA A 118 13.02 -6.82 11.81
N ALA A 119 12.65 -8.10 11.69
CA ALA A 119 13.57 -9.16 11.28
C ALA A 119 14.09 -8.91 9.86
N TYR A 120 13.21 -8.58 8.90
CA TYR A 120 13.59 -8.21 7.54
C TYR A 120 14.63 -7.08 7.53
N LEU A 121 14.38 -5.98 8.24
CA LEU A 121 15.31 -4.85 8.32
C LEU A 121 16.66 -5.24 8.93
N THR A 122 16.65 -6.10 9.95
CA THR A 122 17.88 -6.60 10.59
C THR A 122 18.74 -7.36 9.60
N PHE A 123 18.14 -8.26 8.80
CA PHE A 123 18.88 -9.01 7.78
C PHE A 123 19.30 -8.14 6.59
N LEU A 124 18.46 -7.17 6.19
CA LEU A 124 18.80 -6.23 5.13
C LEU A 124 20.03 -5.40 5.49
N TYR A 125 20.05 -4.77 6.68
CA TYR A 125 21.15 -3.89 7.08
C TYR A 125 22.43 -4.64 7.47
N SER A 126 22.34 -5.89 7.94
CA SER A 126 23.53 -6.68 8.25
C SER A 126 24.28 -7.19 7.01
N ASN A 127 23.58 -7.44 5.91
CA ASN A 127 24.17 -7.97 4.67
C ASN A 127 24.38 -6.90 3.59
N GLY A 128 23.74 -5.73 3.73
CA GLY A 128 23.87 -4.62 2.80
C GLY A 128 23.21 -4.87 1.45
N VAL A 129 23.41 -3.91 0.54
CA VAL A 129 22.83 -3.89 -0.80
C VAL A 129 23.85 -3.40 -1.82
N ASN A 130 23.82 -3.94 -3.03
CA ASN A 130 24.64 -3.44 -4.13
C ASN A 130 23.80 -2.53 -5.03
N SER A 131 24.34 -1.36 -5.39
CA SER A 131 23.67 -0.39 -6.25
C SER A 131 24.22 -0.38 -7.66
N THR A 132 23.34 -0.22 -8.65
CA THR A 132 23.71 0.06 -10.04
C THR A 132 22.75 1.10 -10.62
N VAL A 133 23.30 2.19 -11.17
CA VAL A 133 22.50 3.23 -11.81
C VAL A 133 22.45 2.98 -13.31
N THR A 134 21.25 2.91 -13.85
CA THR A 134 20.94 2.70 -15.27
C THR A 134 20.29 3.95 -15.86
N GLU A 135 20.00 3.93 -17.16
CA GLU A 135 19.30 5.04 -17.83
C GLU A 135 17.88 5.26 -17.27
N TRP A 136 17.21 4.18 -16.86
CA TRP A 136 15.81 4.20 -16.45
C TRP A 136 15.64 4.24 -14.94
N ALA A 137 16.54 3.64 -14.16
CA ALA A 137 16.38 3.55 -12.71
C ALA A 137 17.71 3.37 -11.96
N SER A 138 17.68 3.57 -10.64
CA SER A 138 18.75 3.13 -9.74
C SER A 138 18.32 1.82 -9.07
N LEU A 139 18.99 0.73 -9.43
CA LEU A 139 18.69 -0.64 -9.01
C LEU A 139 19.48 -0.97 -7.75
N PHE A 140 18.82 -1.68 -6.83
CA PHE A 140 19.43 -2.19 -5.62
C PHE A 140 19.16 -3.69 -5.52
N SER A 141 20.24 -4.47 -5.46
CA SER A 141 20.17 -5.91 -5.21
C SER A 141 20.45 -6.18 -3.75
N VAL A 142 19.55 -6.92 -3.10
CA VAL A 142 19.67 -7.30 -1.69
C VAL A 142 20.59 -8.52 -1.59
N ASN A 143 21.67 -8.41 -0.82
CA ASN A 143 22.70 -9.44 -0.70
C ASN A 143 22.32 -10.61 0.24
N SER A 144 21.06 -10.68 0.67
CA SER A 144 20.58 -11.67 1.65
C SER A 144 19.34 -12.38 1.14
N ASP A 145 19.51 -13.66 0.79
CA ASP A 145 18.40 -14.55 0.43
C ASP A 145 17.42 -14.69 1.59
N ILE A 146 17.92 -14.64 2.83
CA ILE A 146 17.08 -14.72 4.04
C ILE A 146 16.19 -13.49 4.15
N ALA A 147 16.71 -12.27 3.92
CA ALA A 147 15.90 -11.06 3.95
C ALA A 147 14.79 -11.11 2.88
N ILE A 148 15.15 -11.50 1.65
CA ILE A 148 14.19 -11.65 0.55
C ILE A 148 13.10 -12.67 0.90
N ASN A 149 13.48 -13.84 1.45
CA ASN A 149 12.54 -14.88 1.84
C ASN A 149 11.62 -14.47 2.99
N ILE A 150 12.15 -13.78 4.02
CA ILE A 150 11.32 -13.24 5.12
C ILE A 150 10.27 -12.28 4.56
N TYR A 151 10.66 -11.39 3.65
CA TYR A 151 9.71 -10.45 3.07
C TYR A 151 8.68 -11.17 2.20
N LEU A 152 9.13 -11.99 1.24
CA LEU A 152 8.24 -12.69 0.31
C LEU A 152 7.28 -13.63 1.05
N MET A 153 7.79 -14.53 1.87
CA MET A 153 6.96 -15.55 2.50
C MET A 153 6.18 -15.02 3.70
N GLY A 154 6.82 -14.18 4.53
CA GLY A 154 6.24 -13.70 5.78
C GLY A 154 5.38 -12.45 5.60
N LEU A 155 5.92 -11.44 4.92
CA LEU A 155 5.28 -10.12 4.84
C LEU A 155 4.40 -9.93 3.61
N PHE A 156 4.61 -10.69 2.53
CA PHE A 156 3.94 -10.48 1.25
C PHE A 156 2.90 -11.56 0.89
N VAL A 157 3.29 -12.85 0.85
CA VAL A 157 2.39 -13.93 0.42
C VAL A 157 1.15 -14.01 1.33
N VAL A 158 1.33 -13.88 2.65
CA VAL A 158 0.21 -14.00 3.59
C VAL A 158 -0.80 -12.87 3.39
N PRO A 159 -0.44 -11.57 3.37
CA PRO A 159 -1.45 -10.54 3.20
C PRO A 159 -2.07 -10.52 1.80
N THR A 160 -1.32 -10.84 0.74
CA THR A 160 -1.90 -10.99 -0.61
C THR A 160 -2.90 -12.15 -0.66
N ALA A 161 -2.60 -13.29 -0.03
CA ALA A 161 -3.56 -14.40 0.09
C ALA A 161 -4.80 -14.00 0.89
N MET A 162 -4.65 -13.18 1.94
CA MET A 162 -5.78 -12.65 2.72
C MET A 162 -6.66 -11.70 1.91
N ILE A 163 -6.07 -10.82 1.09
CA ILE A 163 -6.82 -9.94 0.17
C ILE A 163 -7.61 -10.79 -0.83
N LEU A 164 -6.96 -11.77 -1.47
CA LEU A 164 -7.61 -12.66 -2.44
C LEU A 164 -8.73 -13.48 -1.79
N GLY A 165 -8.51 -13.98 -0.57
CA GLY A 165 -9.52 -14.68 0.21
C GLY A 165 -10.74 -13.80 0.51
N LEU A 166 -10.51 -12.55 0.93
CA LEU A 166 -11.59 -11.61 1.22
C LEU A 166 -12.36 -11.23 -0.06
N LEU A 167 -11.66 -10.97 -1.16
CA LEU A 167 -12.27 -10.73 -2.47
C LEU A 167 -13.12 -11.91 -2.94
N LEU A 168 -12.65 -13.14 -2.73
CA LEU A 168 -13.40 -14.36 -3.07
C LEU A 168 -14.67 -14.47 -2.21
N ILE A 169 -14.58 -14.22 -0.90
CA ILE A 169 -15.73 -14.24 0.01
C ILE A 169 -16.78 -13.20 -0.43
N ILE A 170 -16.37 -11.96 -0.71
CA ILE A 170 -17.28 -10.91 -1.21
C ILE A 170 -17.95 -11.33 -2.53
N LEU A 171 -17.19 -11.97 -3.43
CA LEU A 171 -17.72 -12.45 -4.71
C LEU A 171 -18.75 -13.57 -4.52
N LEU A 172 -18.51 -14.48 -3.57
CA LEU A 172 -19.40 -15.61 -3.26
C LEU A 172 -20.66 -15.19 -2.50
N GLN A 173 -20.58 -14.21 -1.60
CA GLN A 173 -21.70 -13.76 -0.75
C GLN A 173 -22.82 -13.01 -1.50
N ARG A 174 -22.73 -12.81 -2.82
CA ARG A 174 -23.73 -12.09 -3.65
C ARG A 174 -24.16 -10.74 -3.05
N VAL A 175 -23.19 -10.02 -2.46
CA VAL A 175 -23.38 -8.69 -1.87
C VAL A 175 -24.01 -7.72 -2.90
N PRO A 176 -24.93 -6.83 -2.49
CA PRO A 176 -25.53 -5.83 -3.38
C PRO A 176 -24.46 -5.05 -4.16
N LYS A 177 -24.73 -4.76 -5.45
CA LYS A 177 -23.74 -4.15 -6.38
C LYS A 177 -23.08 -2.87 -5.82
N ARG A 178 -23.81 -2.08 -5.02
CA ARG A 178 -23.31 -0.86 -4.37
C ARG A 178 -22.26 -1.14 -3.29
N LEU A 179 -22.56 -2.05 -2.37
CA LEU A 179 -21.64 -2.49 -1.31
C LEU A 179 -20.42 -3.20 -1.90
N ARG A 180 -20.63 -4.00 -2.95
CA ARG A 180 -19.54 -4.67 -3.68
C ARG A 180 -18.58 -3.67 -4.31
N TYR A 181 -19.09 -2.61 -4.96
CA TYR A 181 -18.24 -1.55 -5.52
C TYR A 181 -17.41 -0.85 -4.44
N ARG A 182 -18.06 -0.45 -3.33
CA ARG A 182 -17.44 0.30 -2.22
C ARG A 182 -16.40 -0.47 -1.42
N THR A 183 -16.42 -1.81 -1.44
CA THR A 183 -15.45 -2.66 -0.71
C THR A 183 -14.43 -3.33 -1.64
N THR A 184 -14.88 -3.82 -2.80
CA THR A 184 -14.00 -4.57 -3.73
C THR A 184 -12.98 -3.63 -4.38
N LEU A 185 -13.37 -2.43 -4.82
CA LEU A 185 -12.44 -1.55 -5.52
C LEU A 185 -11.31 -1.03 -4.64
N PRO A 186 -11.55 -0.61 -3.37
CA PRO A 186 -10.47 -0.31 -2.46
C PRO A 186 -9.53 -1.48 -2.22
N LEU A 187 -10.06 -2.70 -2.01
CA LEU A 187 -9.22 -3.89 -1.81
C LEU A 187 -8.38 -4.22 -3.04
N VAL A 188 -8.95 -4.11 -4.24
CA VAL A 188 -8.19 -4.29 -5.49
C VAL A 188 -7.10 -3.22 -5.60
N ALA A 189 -7.41 -1.95 -5.33
CA ALA A 189 -6.43 -0.88 -5.38
C ALA A 189 -5.28 -1.09 -4.38
N ILE A 190 -5.60 -1.52 -3.15
CA ILE A 190 -4.62 -1.87 -2.12
C ILE A 190 -3.74 -3.04 -2.58
N SER A 191 -4.32 -4.09 -3.18
CA SER A 191 -3.56 -5.21 -3.76
C SER A 191 -2.58 -4.74 -4.82
N PHE A 192 -3.05 -3.92 -5.77
CA PHE A 192 -2.21 -3.36 -6.82
C PHE A 192 -1.02 -2.59 -6.24
N VAL A 193 -1.28 -1.67 -5.31
CA VAL A 193 -0.21 -0.90 -4.67
C VAL A 193 0.77 -1.83 -3.95
N PHE A 194 0.26 -2.77 -3.16
CA PHE A 194 1.10 -3.67 -2.37
C PHE A 194 1.97 -4.60 -3.25
N ASP A 195 1.39 -5.23 -4.27
CA ASP A 195 2.06 -6.16 -5.18
C ASP A 195 3.13 -5.47 -6.03
N PHE A 196 2.83 -4.28 -6.55
CA PHE A 196 3.78 -3.54 -7.37
C PHE A 196 4.83 -2.78 -6.54
N MET A 197 4.55 -2.44 -5.28
CA MET A 197 5.58 -1.95 -4.34
C MET A 197 6.65 -3.02 -4.07
N LEU A 198 6.25 -4.26 -3.84
CA LEU A 198 7.20 -5.37 -3.73
C LEU A 198 8.06 -5.48 -5.00
N THR A 199 7.40 -5.47 -6.16
CA THR A 199 8.07 -5.59 -7.45
C THR A 199 9.10 -4.47 -7.66
N ASP A 200 8.76 -3.22 -7.31
CA ASP A 200 9.66 -2.05 -7.37
C ASP A 200 10.90 -2.21 -6.48
N MET A 201 10.74 -2.83 -5.29
CA MET A 201 11.82 -2.95 -4.30
C MET A 201 12.77 -4.13 -4.54
N ILE A 202 12.33 -5.18 -5.24
CA ILE A 202 13.11 -6.43 -5.44
C ILE A 202 13.62 -6.60 -6.87
N THR A 203 13.01 -5.93 -7.86
CA THR A 203 13.41 -6.08 -9.26
C THR A 203 14.84 -5.63 -9.52
N ASN A 204 15.58 -6.43 -10.29
CA ASN A 204 16.89 -6.07 -10.86
C ASN A 204 16.79 -5.66 -12.34
N ILE A 205 15.58 -5.44 -12.85
CA ILE A 205 15.32 -4.97 -14.22
C ILE A 205 14.77 -3.54 -14.13
N ASP A 206 15.48 -2.61 -14.75
CA ASP A 206 15.22 -1.16 -14.71
C ASP A 206 13.85 -0.78 -15.32
N VAL A 207 13.52 -1.35 -16.49
CA VAL A 207 12.23 -1.15 -17.15
C VAL A 207 11.09 -1.68 -16.27
N MET A 208 11.28 -2.84 -15.63
CA MET A 208 10.28 -3.42 -14.73
C MET A 208 10.04 -2.53 -13.51
N GLN A 209 11.08 -1.85 -13.01
CA GLN A 209 10.96 -0.90 -11.90
C GLN A 209 10.09 0.31 -12.27
N VAL A 210 10.27 0.87 -13.47
CA VAL A 210 9.43 1.97 -13.97
C VAL A 210 7.97 1.55 -14.08
N PHE A 211 7.71 0.38 -14.68
CA PHE A 211 6.35 -0.14 -14.82
C PHE A 211 5.71 -0.43 -13.47
N ALA A 212 6.44 -1.02 -12.52
CA ALA A 212 5.96 -1.25 -11.17
C ALA A 212 5.48 0.06 -10.52
N ARG A 213 6.27 1.14 -10.63
CA ARG A 213 5.88 2.46 -10.11
C ARG A 213 4.65 3.05 -10.82
N LEU A 214 4.53 2.86 -12.13
CA LEU A 214 3.31 3.26 -12.84
C LEU A 214 2.08 2.51 -12.32
N PHE A 215 2.19 1.20 -12.07
CA PHE A 215 1.09 0.44 -11.50
C PHE A 215 0.76 0.85 -10.06
N VAL A 216 1.77 1.20 -9.26
CA VAL A 216 1.54 1.78 -7.93
C VAL A 216 0.78 3.10 -8.04
N LEU A 217 1.16 3.99 -8.97
CA LEU A 217 0.44 5.24 -9.21
C LEU A 217 -1.00 5.00 -9.68
N ILE A 218 -1.22 4.03 -10.59
CA ILE A 218 -2.57 3.65 -11.03
C ILE A 218 -3.37 3.13 -9.83
N GLY A 219 -2.77 2.30 -8.98
CA GLY A 219 -3.39 1.79 -7.76
C GLY A 219 -3.74 2.90 -6.76
N THR A 220 -2.87 3.89 -6.56
CA THR A 220 -3.16 5.02 -5.65
C THR A 220 -4.32 5.88 -6.17
N VAL A 221 -4.35 6.16 -7.48
CA VAL A 221 -5.45 6.86 -8.14
C VAL A 221 -6.75 6.05 -8.08
N GLN A 222 -6.67 4.74 -8.30
CA GLN A 222 -7.83 3.85 -8.22
C GLN A 222 -8.41 3.83 -6.79
N ALA A 223 -7.56 3.82 -5.76
CA ALA A 223 -8.01 3.90 -4.37
C ALA A 223 -8.75 5.21 -4.09
N PHE A 224 -8.23 6.33 -4.59
CA PHE A 224 -8.89 7.63 -4.48
C PHE A 224 -10.26 7.62 -5.15
N LEU A 225 -10.37 7.11 -6.39
CA LEU A 225 -11.64 7.01 -7.12
C LEU A 225 -12.63 6.02 -6.49
N ALA A 226 -12.13 5.00 -5.78
CA ALA A 226 -12.96 4.03 -5.09
C ALA A 226 -13.63 4.65 -3.86
N TYR A 227 -12.90 5.50 -3.12
CA TYR A 227 -13.42 6.24 -1.96
C TYR A 227 -14.23 7.48 -2.34
N PHE A 228 -13.80 8.19 -3.39
CA PHE A 228 -14.44 9.40 -3.91
C PHE A 228 -14.88 9.18 -5.37
N PRO A 229 -15.94 8.39 -5.61
CA PRO A 229 -16.41 8.11 -6.97
C PRO A 229 -16.86 9.40 -7.66
N PRO A 230 -16.54 9.62 -8.95
CA PRO A 230 -16.99 10.80 -9.68
C PRO A 230 -18.51 10.78 -9.89
N LEU A 231 -19.12 11.96 -10.07
CA LEU A 231 -20.58 12.15 -10.18
C LEU A 231 -21.25 11.20 -11.18
N THR A 232 -20.63 10.96 -12.33
CA THR A 232 -21.14 10.04 -13.36
C THR A 232 -21.23 8.58 -12.91
N LEU A 233 -20.32 8.15 -12.02
CA LEU A 233 -20.35 6.83 -11.40
C LEU A 233 -21.35 6.77 -10.23
N GLN A 234 -21.47 7.86 -9.46
CA GLN A 234 -22.47 7.98 -8.40
C GLN A 234 -23.88 7.86 -8.97
N GLU A 235 -24.18 8.58 -10.06
CA GLU A 235 -25.48 8.55 -10.75
C GLU A 235 -25.80 7.16 -11.33
N LYS A 236 -24.84 6.52 -12.02
CA LYS A 236 -25.02 5.18 -12.59
C LYS A 236 -25.20 4.08 -11.56
N LEU A 237 -24.57 4.22 -10.39
CA LEU A 237 -24.67 3.24 -9.29
C LEU A 237 -25.82 3.57 -8.33
N GLY A 238 -26.50 4.71 -8.50
CA GLY A 238 -27.56 5.20 -7.63
C GLY A 238 -27.08 5.48 -6.20
N ILE A 239 -25.84 5.95 -6.06
CA ILE A 239 -25.24 6.34 -4.79
C ILE A 239 -25.66 7.79 -4.52
N GLN A 240 -26.80 8.00 -3.86
CA GLN A 240 -27.16 9.31 -3.31
C GLN A 240 -26.39 9.58 -2.00
N GLU A 241 -26.19 10.85 -1.71
CA GLU A 241 -25.31 11.43 -0.68
C GLU A 241 -25.19 10.64 0.64
N TYR A 242 -23.93 10.48 1.06
CA TYR A 242 -23.48 10.42 2.46
C TYR A 242 -24.38 9.70 3.48
N GLN A 243 -24.28 8.36 3.51
CA GLN A 243 -24.54 7.59 4.72
C GLN A 243 -23.40 6.58 4.90
N TYR A 244 -22.59 6.79 5.94
CA TYR A 244 -21.39 6.02 6.30
C TYR A 244 -21.71 4.96 7.36
N ASP A 245 -22.87 4.32 7.28
CA ASP A 245 -23.20 3.21 8.17
C ASP A 245 -22.71 1.90 7.55
N PHE A 246 -21.47 1.54 7.90
CA PHE A 246 -20.87 0.25 7.56
C PHE A 246 -21.33 -0.89 8.49
N TYR A 247 -22.32 -0.66 9.37
CA TYR A 247 -22.73 -1.59 10.42
C TYR A 247 -24.22 -1.51 10.83
N GLU A 248 -25.13 -1.17 9.93
CA GLU A 248 -26.57 -1.38 10.21
C GLU A 248 -27.24 -2.03 9.01
N GLU A 249 -27.49 -3.33 9.15
CA GLU A 249 -28.74 -4.05 8.80
C GLU A 249 -28.45 -5.56 8.91
N ASP A 250 -28.34 -6.02 10.16
CA ASP A 250 -28.62 -7.41 10.58
C ASP A 250 -28.97 -7.34 12.07
N ASP A 251 -29.98 -6.53 12.41
CA ASP A 251 -30.81 -6.75 13.59
C ASP A 251 -32.25 -6.83 13.06
N GLU A 252 -32.73 -8.07 13.05
CA GLU A 252 -34.03 -8.51 12.58
C GLU A 252 -35.16 -7.66 13.19
N THR A 253 -35.89 -6.95 12.34
CA THR A 253 -37.32 -6.75 12.54
C THR A 253 -38.03 -8.05 12.22
N GLU A 254 -38.27 -8.88 13.25
CA GLU A 254 -39.53 -9.55 13.64
C GLU A 254 -39.28 -10.71 14.62
#